data_AF-A0AAG5DQE5-F1
#
_entry.id   AF-A0AAG5DQE5-F1
#
_cell.length_a   1.000
_cell.length_b   1.000
_cell.length_c   1.000
_cell.angle_alpha   90.00
_cell.angle_beta   90.00
_cell.angle_gamma   90.00
#
_symmetry.space_group_name_H-M   'P 1'
#
loop_
_entity.id
_entity.type
_entity.pdbx_description
1 polymer ?
#
loop_
_entity_poly.entity_id
_entity_poly.type
_entity_poly.pdbx_seq_one_letter_code
_entity_poly.pdbx_strand_id
1 'polypeptide(L)'
;MLGKIALANVVSDVFAVGATEIDEIKLIVSAPTEFSDKESEVVVPMVMKGFLEAAKECKAPVKVGSIAENPWCIIGGVATAVCHRSELVMPYNAEPGDALVLTKPLGTQLATNAFIWMKENSENWTRLQERFSVADIEETYRIALESMTRLNRSGAELMRKYNAHAATDVTGFGVYGHAENLAKYQKAEVDFHVDTLPIIKNVREIAEILGRSAKLLSGKAVETSGGLLICLPSSQAAPFCEEYHNATGRMAWVIGTVEPGKRGVKMNPNVKFLSVDES
;
A
#
# COMPACT_ATOMS: atom_id res chain seq x y z
N MET A 1 13.33 -8.63 4.58
CA MET A 1 12.18 -7.99 3.89
C MET A 1 11.12 -7.52 4.88
N LEU A 2 10.61 -8.37 5.79
CA LEU A 2 9.56 -8.00 6.75
C LEU A 2 9.78 -6.66 7.49
N GLY A 3 10.99 -6.42 8.01
CA GLY A 3 11.32 -5.13 8.64
C GLY A 3 11.20 -3.92 7.71
N LYS A 4 11.56 -4.06 6.43
CA LYS A 4 11.41 -2.99 5.43
C LYS A 4 9.92 -2.70 5.14
N ILE A 5 9.11 -3.75 5.01
CA ILE A 5 7.66 -3.64 4.82
C ILE A 5 7.02 -2.96 6.05
N ALA A 6 7.39 -3.39 7.25
CA ALA A 6 6.84 -2.84 8.48
C ALA A 6 7.17 -1.35 8.62
N LEU A 7 8.40 -0.93 8.32
CA LEU A 7 8.73 0.48 8.30
C LEU A 7 7.89 1.22 7.26
N ALA A 8 7.88 0.75 6.01
CA ALA A 8 7.15 1.40 4.92
C ALA A 8 5.67 1.58 5.27
N ASN A 9 5.06 0.58 5.92
CA ASN A 9 3.70 0.66 6.44
C ASN A 9 3.57 1.71 7.56
N VAL A 10 4.49 1.73 8.54
CA VAL A 10 4.46 2.68 9.67
C VAL A 10 4.56 4.13 9.22
N VAL A 11 5.37 4.42 8.21
CA VAL A 11 5.55 5.80 7.71
C VAL A 11 4.52 6.18 6.64
N SER A 12 3.74 5.22 6.14
CA SER A 12 2.75 5.43 5.07
C SER A 12 1.69 6.47 5.44
N ASP A 13 1.17 6.41 6.67
CA ASP A 13 0.18 7.38 7.18
C ASP A 13 0.74 8.82 7.24
N VAL A 14 2.03 8.98 7.58
CA VAL A 14 2.68 10.30 7.59
C VAL A 14 2.78 10.85 6.16
N PHE A 15 3.14 9.99 5.21
CA PHE A 15 3.17 10.35 3.79
C PHE A 15 1.78 10.65 3.23
N ALA A 16 0.73 9.97 3.72
CA ALA A 16 -0.65 10.21 3.28
C ALA A 16 -1.17 11.62 3.58
N VAL A 17 -0.60 12.30 4.59
CA VAL A 17 -0.92 13.71 4.89
C VAL A 17 0.06 14.70 4.25
N GLY A 18 0.93 14.25 3.34
CA GLY A 18 1.90 15.10 2.63
C GLY A 18 3.14 15.49 3.43
N ALA A 19 3.26 15.03 4.68
CA ALA A 19 4.46 15.21 5.48
C ALA A 19 5.58 14.32 4.93
N THR A 20 6.76 14.89 4.72
CA THR A 20 7.88 14.24 4.02
C THR A 20 9.13 14.14 4.89
N GLU A 21 9.24 15.02 5.89
CA GLU A 21 10.25 14.97 6.92
C GLU A 21 9.67 14.30 8.17
N ILE A 22 10.39 13.35 8.73
CA ILE A 22 9.99 12.57 9.90
C ILE A 22 11.01 12.84 11.01
N ASP A 23 10.55 13.32 12.16
CA ASP A 23 11.42 13.68 13.29
C ASP A 23 11.88 12.46 14.09
N GLU A 24 11.00 11.47 14.26
CA GLU A 24 11.30 10.27 15.04
C GLU A 24 10.50 9.06 14.54
N ILE A 25 11.17 7.91 14.51
CA ILE A 25 10.53 6.61 14.28
C ILE A 25 10.83 5.69 15.47
N LYS A 26 9.80 5.03 16.00
CA LYS A 26 9.91 4.00 17.03
C LYS A 26 9.54 2.64 16.47
N LEU A 27 10.42 1.66 16.62
CA LEU A 27 10.16 0.26 16.26
C LEU A 27 9.48 -0.47 17.43
N ILE A 28 8.43 -1.23 17.13
CA ILE A 28 7.79 -2.19 18.02
C ILE A 28 7.90 -3.56 17.35
N VAL A 29 8.47 -4.54 18.05
CA VAL A 29 8.62 -5.90 17.53
C VAL A 29 8.33 -6.92 18.61
N SER A 30 7.71 -8.03 18.24
CA SER A 30 7.61 -9.20 19.12
C SER A 30 8.34 -10.42 18.56
N ALA A 31 8.87 -11.23 19.47
CA ALA A 31 9.35 -12.57 19.19
C ALA A 31 8.19 -13.57 19.44
N PRO A 32 7.85 -14.42 18.47
CA PRO A 32 6.95 -15.56 18.68
C PRO A 32 7.36 -16.42 19.87
N THR A 33 6.41 -16.78 20.74
CA THR A 33 6.68 -17.68 21.88
C THR A 33 7.06 -19.10 21.45
N GLU A 34 6.79 -19.46 20.20
CA GLU A 34 7.17 -20.75 19.61
C GLU A 34 8.61 -20.77 19.08
N PHE A 35 9.26 -19.60 18.95
CA PHE A 35 10.66 -19.56 18.54
C PHE A 35 11.55 -20.13 19.65
N SER A 36 12.47 -20.99 19.25
CA SER A 36 13.64 -21.31 20.08
C SER A 36 14.51 -20.05 20.27
N ASP A 37 15.34 -20.06 21.32
CA ASP A 37 16.30 -18.97 21.58
C ASP A 37 17.15 -18.64 20.34
N LYS A 38 17.60 -19.67 19.62
CA LYS A 38 18.39 -19.53 18.39
C LYS A 38 17.62 -18.87 17.25
N GLU A 39 16.33 -19.20 17.09
CA GLU A 39 15.49 -18.56 16.06
C GLU A 39 15.24 -17.10 16.40
N SER A 40 14.96 -16.79 17.68
CA SER A 40 14.79 -15.42 18.15
C SER A 40 16.05 -14.56 17.94
N GLU A 41 17.23 -15.10 18.29
CA GLU A 41 18.54 -14.47 18.10
C GLU A 41 18.89 -14.20 16.63
N VAL A 42 18.23 -14.85 15.68
CA VAL A 42 18.45 -14.64 14.23
C VAL A 42 17.35 -13.77 13.64
N VAL A 43 16.09 -14.15 13.82
CA VAL A 43 14.95 -13.55 13.11
C VAL A 43 14.69 -12.12 13.60
N VAL A 44 14.71 -11.87 14.92
CA VAL A 44 14.45 -10.52 15.46
C VAL A 44 15.51 -9.52 14.99
N PRO A 45 16.83 -9.79 15.10
CA PRO A 45 17.85 -8.90 14.55
C PRO A 45 17.75 -8.70 13.03
N MET A 46 17.36 -9.72 12.26
CA MET A 46 17.14 -9.56 10.81
C MET A 46 15.97 -8.63 10.49
N VAL A 47 14.87 -8.72 11.24
CA VAL A 47 13.73 -7.81 11.12
C VAL A 47 14.16 -6.39 11.48
N MET A 48 14.82 -6.21 12.62
CA MET A 48 15.32 -4.90 13.05
C MET A 48 16.27 -4.29 12.03
N LYS A 49 17.22 -5.08 11.49
CA LYS A 49 18.15 -4.64 10.45
C LYS A 49 17.40 -4.15 9.22
N GLY A 50 16.41 -4.90 8.74
CA GLY A 50 15.59 -4.49 7.60
C GLY A 50 14.84 -3.18 7.86
N PHE A 51 14.25 -3.03 9.05
CA PHE A 51 13.55 -1.80 9.45
C PHE A 51 14.50 -0.59 9.48
N LEU A 52 15.66 -0.74 10.12
CA LEU A 52 16.70 0.29 10.20
C LEU A 52 17.27 0.65 8.82
N GLU A 53 17.44 -0.32 7.93
CA GLU A 53 17.91 -0.08 6.56
C GLU A 53 16.94 0.79 5.76
N ALA A 54 15.64 0.46 5.78
CA ALA A 54 14.65 1.27 5.07
C ALA A 54 14.50 2.67 5.70
N ALA A 55 14.75 2.82 7.01
CA ALA A 55 14.61 4.10 7.70
C ALA A 55 15.69 5.11 7.31
N LYS A 56 16.80 4.65 6.72
CA LYS A 56 17.82 5.53 6.14
C LYS A 56 17.24 6.44 5.06
N GLU A 57 16.28 5.96 4.28
CA GLU A 57 15.60 6.76 3.25
C GLU A 57 14.71 7.84 3.86
N CYS A 58 14.17 7.62 5.06
CA CYS A 58 13.40 8.62 5.81
C CYS A 58 14.28 9.72 6.41
N LYS A 59 15.61 9.52 6.52
CA LYS A 59 16.56 10.41 7.23
C LYS A 59 16.17 10.72 8.68
N ALA A 60 15.40 9.85 9.30
CA ALA A 60 14.89 10.00 10.66
C ALA A 60 15.66 9.10 11.65
N PRO A 61 15.90 9.56 12.89
CA PRO A 61 16.41 8.68 13.94
C PRO A 61 15.38 7.59 14.27
N VAL A 62 15.85 6.35 14.39
CA VAL A 62 15.04 5.21 14.81
C VAL A 62 15.40 4.81 16.23
N LYS A 63 14.41 4.73 17.11
CA LYS A 63 14.53 4.15 18.45
C LYS A 63 13.83 2.80 18.49
N VAL A 64 14.47 1.81 19.12
CA VAL A 64 13.80 0.54 19.43
C VAL A 64 12.96 0.78 20.68
N GLY A 65 11.64 0.73 20.52
CA GLY A 65 10.68 1.05 21.58
C GLY A 65 10.46 -0.13 22.52
N SER A 66 9.89 -1.22 22.01
CA SER A 66 9.62 -2.44 22.77
C SER A 66 9.98 -3.67 21.97
N ILE A 67 10.63 -4.62 22.64
CA ILE A 67 10.80 -6.00 22.20
C ILE A 67 10.09 -6.86 23.24
N ALA A 68 9.06 -7.60 22.83
CA ALA A 68 8.25 -8.41 23.73
C ALA A 68 8.06 -9.83 23.19
N GLU A 69 7.79 -10.79 24.07
CA GLU A 69 7.30 -12.10 23.64
C GLU A 69 5.81 -12.02 23.36
N ASN A 70 5.37 -12.70 22.31
CA ASN A 70 3.95 -12.79 21.94
C ASN A 70 3.72 -14.09 21.15
N PRO A 71 2.53 -14.72 21.20
CA PRO A 71 2.25 -15.88 20.35
C PRO A 71 2.48 -15.64 18.86
N TRP A 72 2.29 -14.39 18.39
CA TRP A 72 2.49 -14.01 16.99
C TRP A 72 3.63 -13.03 16.81
N CYS A 73 4.26 -13.07 15.63
CA CYS A 73 5.24 -12.07 15.21
C CYS A 73 4.51 -10.78 14.83
N ILE A 74 4.65 -9.75 15.67
CA ILE A 74 4.09 -8.41 15.48
C ILE A 74 5.26 -7.50 15.16
N ILE A 75 5.17 -6.78 14.04
CA ILE A 75 6.18 -5.80 13.64
C ILE A 75 5.42 -4.54 13.27
N GLY A 76 5.73 -3.43 13.93
CA GLY A 76 5.10 -2.15 13.71
C GLY A 76 5.92 -1.03 14.32
N GLY A 77 5.27 0.10 14.58
CA GLY A 77 5.98 1.25 15.07
C GLY A 77 5.14 2.51 15.10
N VAL A 78 5.82 3.61 15.41
CA VAL A 78 5.25 4.95 15.43
C VAL A 78 6.18 5.85 14.62
N ALA A 79 5.63 6.60 13.67
CA ALA A 79 6.32 7.71 13.02
C ALA A 79 5.73 9.03 13.52
N THR A 80 6.59 10.03 13.74
CA THR A 80 6.17 11.34 14.24
C THR A 80 6.85 12.44 13.44
N ALA A 81 6.08 13.45 13.05
CA ALA A 81 6.55 14.63 12.35
C ALA A 81 5.86 15.88 12.92
N VAL A 82 6.61 16.96 13.07
CA VAL A 82 6.14 18.29 13.43
C VAL A 82 6.18 19.13 12.16
N CYS A 83 5.00 19.41 11.62
CA CYS A 83 4.86 20.11 10.35
C CYS A 83 4.15 21.44 10.55
N HIS A 84 4.54 22.43 9.75
CA HIS A 84 3.70 23.59 9.53
C HIS A 84 2.46 23.18 8.73
N ARG A 85 1.32 23.81 8.98
CA ARG A 85 0.06 23.45 8.32
C ARG A 85 0.14 23.53 6.79
N SER A 86 0.94 24.46 6.25
CA SER A 86 1.15 24.61 4.81
C SER A 86 1.91 23.44 4.16
N GLU A 87 2.54 22.59 4.95
CA GLU A 87 3.26 21.41 4.48
C GLU A 87 2.36 20.16 4.42
N LEU A 88 1.12 20.26 4.90
CA LEU A 88 0.19 19.16 5.01
C LEU A 88 -0.89 19.24 3.93
N VAL A 89 -1.21 18.09 3.36
CA VAL A 89 -2.42 17.86 2.56
C VAL A 89 -3.48 17.32 3.50
N MET A 90 -4.47 18.16 3.81
CA MET A 90 -5.53 17.75 4.72
C MET A 90 -6.48 16.75 4.03
N PRO A 91 -6.91 15.66 4.69
CA PRO A 91 -7.61 14.54 4.04
C PRO A 91 -9.11 14.82 3.79
N TYR A 92 -9.51 16.07 3.60
CA TYR A 92 -10.93 16.47 3.61
C TYR A 92 -11.31 17.57 2.62
N ASN A 93 -10.45 17.91 1.64
CA ASN A 93 -10.74 18.96 0.66
C ASN A 93 -10.93 18.46 -0.77
N ALA A 94 -11.23 17.18 -1.01
CA ALA A 94 -11.55 16.68 -2.36
C ALA A 94 -12.71 17.48 -2.97
N GLU A 95 -12.60 17.76 -4.27
CA GLU A 95 -13.54 18.60 -5.01
C GLU A 95 -14.18 17.82 -6.17
N PRO A 96 -15.42 18.16 -6.57
CA PRO A 96 -16.01 17.64 -7.80
C PRO A 96 -15.09 17.91 -9.00
N GLY A 97 -14.83 16.88 -9.80
CA GLY A 97 -13.94 16.94 -10.96
C GLY A 97 -12.48 16.57 -10.66
N ASP A 98 -12.13 16.27 -9.40
CA ASP A 98 -10.82 15.68 -9.11
C ASP A 98 -10.68 14.29 -9.75
N ALA A 99 -9.45 13.95 -10.11
CA ALA A 99 -9.05 12.59 -10.45
C ALA A 99 -8.62 11.84 -9.18
N LEU A 100 -8.93 10.54 -9.13
CA LEU A 100 -8.40 9.62 -8.13
C LEU A 100 -7.13 8.95 -8.69
N VAL A 101 -6.00 9.15 -8.03
CA VAL A 101 -4.71 8.57 -8.41
C VAL A 101 -4.25 7.55 -7.37
N LEU A 102 -3.79 6.38 -7.81
CA LEU A 102 -3.22 5.33 -6.96
C LEU A 102 -1.73 5.12 -7.29
N THR A 103 -0.86 5.07 -6.28
CA THR A 103 0.62 5.06 -6.48
C THR A 103 1.30 3.69 -6.34
N LYS A 104 0.54 2.63 -6.01
CA LYS A 104 1.01 1.24 -5.99
C LYS A 104 -0.08 0.28 -6.49
N PRO A 105 0.29 -0.84 -7.11
CA PRO A 105 -0.67 -1.84 -7.54
C PRO A 105 -1.30 -2.57 -6.35
N LEU A 106 -2.49 -3.11 -6.56
CA LEU A 106 -3.27 -3.89 -5.60
C LEU A 106 -2.97 -5.39 -5.73
N GLY A 107 -3.38 -6.16 -4.73
CA GLY A 107 -3.31 -7.63 -4.74
C GLY A 107 -2.17 -8.21 -3.92
N THR A 108 -1.54 -7.44 -3.03
CA THR A 108 -0.36 -7.86 -2.24
C THR A 108 -0.66 -9.09 -1.37
N GLN A 109 -1.85 -9.17 -0.79
CA GLN A 109 -2.27 -10.32 0.02
C GLN A 109 -2.29 -11.63 -0.78
N LEU A 110 -2.92 -11.63 -1.97
CA LEU A 110 -3.02 -12.85 -2.78
C LEU A 110 -1.67 -13.26 -3.37
N ALA A 111 -0.85 -12.30 -3.79
CA ALA A 111 0.52 -12.56 -4.23
C ALA A 111 1.35 -13.24 -3.12
N THR A 112 1.27 -12.72 -1.88
CA THR A 112 1.97 -13.29 -0.73
C THR A 112 1.43 -14.68 -0.36
N ASN A 113 0.11 -14.85 -0.34
CA ASN A 113 -0.52 -16.13 -0.04
C ASN A 113 -0.18 -17.20 -1.07
N ALA A 114 -0.15 -16.87 -2.36
CA ALA A 114 0.21 -17.80 -3.42
C ALA A 114 1.64 -18.35 -3.21
N PHE A 115 2.57 -17.49 -2.81
CA PHE A 115 3.93 -17.91 -2.47
C PHE A 115 3.99 -18.81 -1.23
N ILE A 116 3.24 -18.49 -0.17
CA ILE A 116 3.14 -19.32 1.05
C ILE A 116 2.59 -20.71 0.69
N TRP A 117 1.47 -20.76 -0.01
CA TRP A 117 0.84 -22.02 -0.46
C TRP A 117 1.76 -22.88 -1.29
N MET A 118 2.59 -22.26 -2.14
CA MET A 118 3.62 -22.94 -2.92
C MET A 118 4.72 -23.53 -2.03
N LYS A 119 5.26 -22.76 -1.08
CA LYS A 119 6.30 -23.25 -0.17
C LYS A 119 5.79 -24.36 0.77
N GLU A 120 4.51 -24.34 1.11
CA GLU A 120 3.86 -25.36 1.95
C GLU A 120 3.36 -26.58 1.15
N ASN A 121 3.45 -26.58 -0.19
CA ASN A 121 2.83 -27.59 -1.06
C ASN A 121 1.33 -27.83 -0.75
N SER A 122 0.59 -26.76 -0.47
CA SER A 122 -0.82 -26.84 -0.10
C SER A 122 -1.73 -27.21 -1.29
N GLU A 123 -2.98 -27.59 -1.00
CA GLU A 123 -4.00 -27.85 -2.03
C GLU A 123 -4.25 -26.63 -2.94
N ASN A 124 -4.16 -25.40 -2.39
CA ASN A 124 -4.27 -24.19 -3.20
C ASN A 124 -3.14 -24.12 -4.23
N TRP A 125 -1.92 -24.55 -3.88
CA TRP A 125 -0.82 -24.61 -4.83
C TRP A 125 -1.07 -25.65 -5.92
N THR A 126 -1.53 -26.86 -5.57
CA THR A 126 -1.90 -27.90 -6.55
C THR A 126 -2.86 -27.38 -7.61
N ARG A 127 -3.86 -26.58 -7.21
CA ARG A 127 -4.80 -25.95 -8.15
C ARG A 127 -4.16 -24.88 -9.03
N LEU A 128 -3.24 -24.08 -8.47
CA LEU A 128 -2.52 -23.05 -9.23
C LEU A 128 -1.51 -23.65 -10.22
N GLN A 129 -0.97 -24.83 -9.95
CA GLN A 129 0.00 -25.53 -10.82
C GLN A 129 -0.56 -25.87 -12.22
N GLU A 130 -1.88 -25.90 -12.41
CA GLU A 130 -2.49 -26.10 -13.73
C GLU A 130 -2.25 -24.93 -14.70
N ARG A 131 -1.85 -23.78 -14.17
CA ARG A 131 -1.69 -22.53 -14.93
C ARG A 131 -0.41 -21.77 -14.64
N PHE A 132 0.14 -21.89 -13.44
CA PHE A 132 1.30 -21.13 -13.01
C PHE A 132 2.48 -22.05 -12.70
N SER A 133 3.64 -21.71 -13.23
CA SER A 133 4.91 -22.30 -12.82
C SER A 133 5.36 -21.72 -11.47
N VAL A 134 6.36 -22.36 -10.86
CA VAL A 134 7.04 -21.80 -9.67
C VAL A 134 7.59 -20.41 -9.98
N ALA A 135 8.17 -20.20 -11.16
CA ALA A 135 8.74 -18.92 -11.55
C ALA A 135 7.67 -17.81 -11.63
N ASP A 136 6.46 -18.13 -12.09
CA ASP A 136 5.36 -17.17 -12.15
C ASP A 136 4.94 -16.70 -10.75
N ILE A 137 4.86 -17.63 -9.78
CA ILE A 137 4.52 -17.29 -8.39
C ILE A 137 5.64 -16.51 -7.70
N GLU A 138 6.90 -16.90 -7.91
CA GLU A 138 8.05 -16.20 -7.35
C GLU A 138 8.15 -14.77 -7.89
N GLU A 139 7.86 -14.57 -9.18
CA GLU A 139 7.81 -13.24 -9.79
C GLU A 139 6.66 -12.38 -9.27
N THR A 140 5.44 -12.93 -9.21
CA THR A 140 4.28 -12.24 -8.61
C THR A 140 4.55 -11.83 -7.16
N TYR A 141 5.22 -12.69 -6.39
CA TYR A 141 5.62 -12.39 -5.02
C TYR A 141 6.72 -11.32 -4.95
N ARG A 142 7.70 -11.35 -5.86
CA ARG A 142 8.75 -10.32 -5.95
C ARG A 142 8.14 -8.94 -6.20
N ILE A 143 7.21 -8.82 -7.15
CA ILE A 143 6.49 -7.55 -7.43
C ILE A 143 5.76 -7.06 -6.17
N ALA A 144 5.08 -7.95 -5.45
CA ALA A 144 4.41 -7.59 -4.20
C ALA A 144 5.40 -7.11 -3.13
N LEU A 145 6.53 -7.80 -2.95
CA LEU A 145 7.57 -7.40 -2.00
C LEU A 145 8.17 -6.03 -2.34
N GLU A 146 8.46 -5.76 -3.61
CA GLU A 146 9.00 -4.47 -4.06
C GLU A 146 7.99 -3.34 -3.86
N SER A 147 6.72 -3.57 -4.19
CA SER A 147 5.64 -2.63 -3.93
C SER A 147 5.51 -2.33 -2.42
N MET A 148 5.43 -3.37 -1.58
CA MET A 148 5.24 -3.22 -0.13
C MET A 148 6.44 -2.60 0.61
N THR A 149 7.66 -2.75 0.08
CA THR A 149 8.87 -2.16 0.68
C THR A 149 9.17 -0.73 0.22
N ARG A 150 8.55 -0.28 -0.88
CA ARG A 150 8.68 1.10 -1.38
C ARG A 150 8.03 2.09 -0.42
N LEU A 151 8.71 3.17 -0.09
CA LEU A 151 8.14 4.27 0.70
C LEU A 151 7.16 5.10 -0.15
N ASN A 152 6.11 5.64 0.46
CA ASN A 152 5.19 6.59 -0.19
C ASN A 152 5.75 8.03 -0.24
N ARG A 153 7.04 8.23 0.09
CA ARG A 153 7.71 9.53 0.21
C ARG A 153 7.59 10.39 -1.06
N SER A 154 7.97 9.85 -2.22
CA SER A 154 7.89 10.60 -3.48
C SER A 154 6.46 10.97 -3.84
N GLY A 155 5.47 10.10 -3.52
CA GLY A 155 4.06 10.43 -3.66
C GLY A 155 3.68 11.65 -2.81
N ALA A 156 4.10 11.68 -1.54
CA ALA A 156 3.86 12.80 -0.64
C ALA A 156 4.53 14.11 -1.08
N GLU A 157 5.76 14.04 -1.59
CA GLU A 157 6.47 15.19 -2.15
C GLU A 157 5.71 15.79 -3.34
N LEU A 158 5.25 14.94 -4.26
CA LEU A 158 4.51 15.36 -5.45
C LEU A 158 3.09 15.83 -5.16
N MET A 159 2.43 15.30 -4.12
CA MET A 159 1.09 15.76 -3.71
C MET A 159 1.06 17.28 -3.50
N ARG A 160 2.09 17.85 -2.87
CA ARG A 160 2.18 19.30 -2.66
C ARG A 160 2.43 20.05 -3.96
N LYS A 161 3.34 19.54 -4.80
CA LYS A 161 3.69 20.14 -6.08
C LYS A 161 2.48 20.26 -7.02
N TYR A 162 1.65 19.22 -7.04
CA TYR A 162 0.49 19.10 -7.93
C TYR A 162 -0.83 19.49 -7.27
N ASN A 163 -0.77 20.12 -6.09
CA ASN A 163 -1.91 20.66 -5.37
C ASN A 163 -3.00 19.61 -5.08
N ALA A 164 -2.59 18.47 -4.53
CA ALA A 164 -3.50 17.43 -4.06
C ALA A 164 -4.49 18.01 -3.04
N HIS A 165 -5.75 17.60 -3.17
CA HIS A 165 -6.86 18.10 -2.38
C HIS A 165 -7.13 17.22 -1.14
N ALA A 166 -6.92 15.92 -1.27
CA ALA A 166 -7.04 14.95 -0.19
C ALA A 166 -6.25 13.68 -0.53
N ALA A 167 -5.84 12.91 0.48
CA ALA A 167 -5.27 11.60 0.27
C ALA A 167 -5.47 10.68 1.48
N THR A 168 -5.32 9.40 1.24
CA THR A 168 -5.18 8.32 2.23
C THR A 168 -4.17 7.32 1.69
N ASP A 169 -3.63 6.44 2.51
CA ASP A 169 -2.97 5.23 2.02
C ASP A 169 -3.96 4.06 1.90
N VAL A 170 -3.58 3.03 1.15
CA VAL A 170 -4.37 1.81 0.95
C VAL A 170 -3.71 0.64 1.67
N THR A 171 -4.32 0.19 2.76
CA THR A 171 -3.83 -0.91 3.61
C THR A 171 -4.93 -1.95 3.89
N GLY A 172 -5.23 -2.23 5.16
CA GLY A 172 -5.98 -3.40 5.60
C GLY A 172 -7.44 -3.49 5.12
N PHE A 173 -8.06 -2.36 4.76
CA PHE A 173 -9.45 -2.30 4.31
C PHE A 173 -9.62 -2.38 2.79
N GLY A 174 -8.50 -2.48 2.05
CA GLY A 174 -8.49 -2.41 0.59
C GLY A 174 -8.82 -1.01 0.06
N VAL A 175 -8.70 -0.85 -1.25
CA VAL A 175 -8.91 0.45 -1.92
C VAL A 175 -10.32 1.00 -1.69
N TYR A 176 -11.35 0.14 -1.67
CA TYR A 176 -12.72 0.57 -1.42
C TYR A 176 -12.90 1.08 0.00
N GLY A 177 -12.45 0.32 1.01
CA GLY A 177 -12.66 0.69 2.41
C GLY A 177 -11.90 1.97 2.78
N HIS A 178 -10.69 2.15 2.25
CA HIS A 178 -9.92 3.38 2.44
C HIS A 178 -10.49 4.56 1.66
N ALA A 179 -10.96 4.35 0.43
CA ALA A 179 -11.71 5.37 -0.32
C ALA A 179 -13.00 5.78 0.42
N GLU A 180 -13.71 4.84 1.05
CA GLU A 180 -14.94 5.09 1.79
C GLU A 180 -14.67 5.92 3.04
N ASN A 181 -13.64 5.56 3.79
CA ASN A 181 -13.19 6.36 4.92
C ASN A 181 -12.81 7.78 4.48
N LEU A 182 -12.05 7.93 3.39
CA LEU A 182 -11.66 9.23 2.88
C LEU A 182 -12.90 10.05 2.43
N ALA A 183 -13.77 9.48 1.59
CA ALA A 183 -14.97 10.14 1.09
C ALA A 183 -15.89 10.65 2.21
N LYS A 184 -16.06 9.87 3.28
CA LYS A 184 -16.93 10.17 4.42
C LYS A 184 -16.61 11.51 5.11
N TYR A 185 -15.35 11.91 5.13
CA TYR A 185 -14.88 13.11 5.84
C TYR A 185 -14.64 14.32 4.93
N GLN A 186 -14.98 14.25 3.64
CA GLN A 186 -14.84 15.39 2.73
C GLN A 186 -15.76 16.54 3.14
N LYS A 187 -15.27 17.77 3.04
CA LYS A 187 -16.09 18.97 3.27
C LYS A 187 -17.17 19.10 2.20
N ALA A 188 -16.78 18.95 0.93
CA ALA A 188 -17.70 18.91 -0.18
C ALA A 188 -18.58 17.65 -0.13
N GLU A 189 -19.78 17.74 -0.70
CA GLU A 189 -20.66 16.60 -0.89
C GLU A 189 -20.26 15.89 -2.19
N VAL A 190 -19.29 14.96 -2.07
CA VAL A 190 -18.70 14.24 -3.21
C VAL A 190 -18.76 12.74 -3.04
N ASP A 191 -18.89 11.99 -4.12
CA ASP A 191 -18.67 10.54 -4.17
C ASP A 191 -17.37 10.23 -4.93
N PHE A 192 -16.69 9.18 -4.53
CA PHE A 192 -15.51 8.66 -5.22
C PHE A 192 -15.92 7.53 -6.15
N HIS A 193 -15.64 7.67 -7.44
CA HIS A 193 -15.97 6.69 -8.46
C HIS A 193 -14.69 5.99 -8.90
N VAL A 194 -14.63 4.66 -8.75
CA VAL A 194 -13.45 3.85 -9.10
C VAL A 194 -13.77 3.03 -10.33
N ASP A 195 -13.06 3.29 -11.42
CA ASP A 195 -13.26 2.71 -12.74
C ASP A 195 -12.17 1.73 -13.15
N THR A 196 -10.98 1.84 -12.56
CA THR A 196 -9.81 1.05 -12.94
C THR A 196 -9.08 0.53 -11.71
N LEU A 197 -8.62 -0.72 -11.73
CA LEU A 197 -7.81 -1.31 -10.69
C LEU A 197 -6.46 -1.78 -11.29
N PRO A 198 -5.34 -1.12 -10.94
CA PRO A 198 -4.02 -1.66 -11.22
C PRO A 198 -3.73 -2.81 -10.25
N ILE A 199 -3.52 -4.01 -10.78
CA ILE A 199 -3.37 -5.24 -10.01
C ILE A 199 -2.06 -5.91 -10.40
N ILE A 200 -1.33 -6.40 -9.40
CA ILE A 200 -0.10 -7.18 -9.60
C ILE A 200 -0.38 -8.35 -10.56
N LYS A 201 0.56 -8.58 -11.49
CA LYS A 201 0.52 -9.67 -12.44
C LYS A 201 0.09 -11.01 -11.80
N ASN A 202 -0.72 -11.77 -12.53
CA ASN A 202 -1.28 -13.08 -12.16
C ASN A 202 -2.29 -13.06 -11.00
N VAL A 203 -2.35 -12.01 -10.15
CA VAL A 203 -3.22 -12.01 -8.97
C VAL A 203 -4.70 -12.16 -9.32
N ARG A 204 -5.17 -11.55 -10.42
CA ARG A 204 -6.55 -11.69 -10.87
C ARG A 204 -6.89 -13.14 -11.18
N GLU A 205 -6.05 -13.80 -11.98
CA GLU A 205 -6.24 -15.19 -12.39
C GLU A 205 -6.09 -16.17 -11.20
N ILE A 206 -5.13 -15.91 -10.29
CA ILE A 206 -5.02 -16.62 -9.02
C ILE A 206 -6.34 -16.51 -8.23
N ALA A 207 -6.93 -15.32 -8.17
CA ALA A 207 -8.21 -15.12 -7.50
C ALA A 207 -9.34 -15.90 -8.19
N GLU A 208 -9.37 -15.94 -9.52
CA GLU A 208 -10.37 -16.68 -10.30
C GLU A 208 -10.28 -18.19 -10.07
N ILE A 209 -9.08 -18.77 -10.20
CA ILE A 209 -8.84 -20.21 -9.99
C ILE A 209 -9.25 -20.63 -8.59
N LEU A 210 -8.98 -19.79 -7.59
CA LEU A 210 -9.27 -20.09 -6.18
C LEU A 210 -10.66 -19.68 -5.72
N GLY A 211 -11.48 -19.07 -6.58
CA GLY A 211 -12.82 -18.58 -6.21
C GLY A 211 -12.80 -17.40 -5.23
N ARG A 212 -11.76 -16.57 -5.27
CA ARG A 212 -11.51 -15.43 -4.37
C ARG A 212 -11.67 -14.06 -5.05
N SER A 213 -12.14 -14.01 -6.30
CA SER A 213 -12.26 -12.75 -7.06
C SER A 213 -13.20 -11.74 -6.41
N ALA A 214 -14.27 -12.15 -5.73
CA ALA A 214 -15.27 -11.23 -5.19
C ALA A 214 -14.70 -10.09 -4.32
N LYS A 215 -13.73 -10.39 -3.44
CA LYS A 215 -13.08 -9.36 -2.61
C LYS A 215 -12.18 -8.43 -3.43
N LEU A 216 -11.47 -8.96 -4.41
CA LEU A 216 -10.61 -8.19 -5.31
C LEU A 216 -11.45 -7.25 -6.19
N LEU A 217 -12.49 -7.77 -6.83
CA LEU A 217 -13.40 -7.03 -7.73
C LEU A 217 -14.16 -5.91 -6.99
N SER A 218 -14.49 -6.13 -5.71
CA SER A 218 -15.15 -5.11 -4.88
C SER A 218 -14.19 -4.09 -4.28
N GLY A 219 -12.88 -4.18 -4.56
CA GLY A 219 -11.86 -3.29 -3.98
C GLY A 219 -11.62 -3.52 -2.48
N LYS A 220 -12.09 -4.64 -1.92
CA LYS A 220 -11.99 -5.00 -0.50
C LYS A 220 -10.90 -6.03 -0.21
N ALA A 221 -10.05 -6.33 -1.19
CA ALA A 221 -8.86 -7.14 -0.96
C ALA A 221 -7.91 -6.39 -0.02
N VAL A 222 -7.34 -7.12 0.95
CA VAL A 222 -6.45 -6.54 1.95
C VAL A 222 -5.14 -6.17 1.28
N GLU A 223 -4.63 -4.98 1.59
CA GLU A 223 -3.28 -4.56 1.23
C GLU A 223 -2.42 -4.38 2.49
N THR A 224 -1.11 -4.48 2.34
CA THR A 224 -0.14 -4.12 3.39
C THR A 224 0.85 -3.14 2.79
N SER A 225 1.11 -2.01 3.43
CA SER A 225 2.01 -0.98 2.88
C SER A 225 1.68 -0.62 1.42
N GLY A 226 0.40 -0.45 1.10
CA GLY A 226 -0.03 -0.10 -0.25
C GLY A 226 0.29 1.35 -0.61
N GLY A 227 -0.27 1.79 -1.73
CA GLY A 227 0.00 3.12 -2.27
C GLY A 227 -0.85 4.19 -1.63
N LEU A 228 -0.56 5.44 -1.98
CA LEU A 228 -1.44 6.56 -1.73
C LEU A 228 -2.59 6.53 -2.73
N LEU A 229 -3.81 6.75 -2.23
CA LEU A 229 -4.99 7.13 -3.00
C LEU A 229 -5.17 8.65 -2.84
N ILE A 230 -5.00 9.39 -3.94
CA ILE A 230 -4.87 10.84 -3.94
C ILE A 230 -5.98 11.46 -4.80
N CYS A 231 -6.66 12.47 -4.28
CA CYS A 231 -7.54 13.36 -5.03
C CYS A 231 -6.70 14.53 -5.55
N LEU A 232 -6.62 14.68 -6.87
CA LEU A 232 -5.87 15.74 -7.56
C LEU A 232 -6.79 16.47 -8.53
N PRO A 233 -6.57 17.78 -8.79
CA PRO A 233 -7.19 18.44 -9.93
C PRO A 233 -6.95 17.61 -11.19
N SER A 234 -8.00 17.33 -11.97
CA SER A 234 -7.91 16.41 -13.12
C SER A 234 -6.82 16.80 -14.13
N SER A 235 -6.58 18.11 -14.32
CA SER A 235 -5.50 18.63 -15.17
C SER A 235 -4.08 18.32 -14.67
N GLN A 236 -3.91 18.02 -13.39
CA GLN A 236 -2.62 17.72 -12.75
C GLN A 236 -2.36 16.22 -12.62
N ALA A 237 -3.37 15.36 -12.82
CA ALA A 237 -3.24 13.93 -12.60
C ALA A 237 -2.24 13.25 -13.55
N ALA A 238 -2.29 13.56 -14.84
CA ALA A 238 -1.34 13.01 -15.82
C ALA A 238 0.10 13.53 -15.59
N PRO A 239 0.33 14.85 -15.41
CA PRO A 239 1.65 15.36 -15.01
C PRO A 239 2.19 14.72 -13.72
N PHE A 240 1.35 14.52 -12.71
CA PHE A 240 1.74 13.84 -11.47
C PHE A 240 2.22 12.41 -11.75
N CYS A 241 1.47 11.62 -12.52
CA CYS A 241 1.83 10.24 -12.83
C CYS A 241 3.13 10.14 -13.65
N GLU A 242 3.34 11.05 -14.59
CA GLU A 242 4.57 11.13 -15.40
C GLU A 242 5.79 11.46 -14.52
N GLU A 243 5.69 12.48 -13.66
CA GLU A 243 6.79 12.85 -12.78
C GLU A 243 7.06 11.77 -11.72
N TYR A 244 6.00 11.14 -11.19
CA TYR A 244 6.15 10.00 -10.28
C TYR A 244 6.94 8.88 -10.96
N HIS A 245 6.61 8.55 -12.21
CA HIS A 245 7.38 7.57 -12.97
C HIS A 245 8.83 7.97 -13.18
N ASN A 246 9.08 9.21 -13.58
CA ASN A 246 10.44 9.70 -13.81
C ASN A 246 11.28 9.70 -12.52
N ALA A 247 10.66 9.99 -11.38
CA ALA A 247 11.33 10.05 -10.08
C ALA A 247 11.60 8.66 -9.48
N THR A 248 10.67 7.71 -9.63
CA THR A 248 10.75 6.42 -8.93
C THR A 248 11.00 5.22 -9.84
N GLY A 249 10.89 5.39 -11.16
CA GLY A 249 10.86 4.29 -12.12
C GLY A 249 9.58 3.43 -12.05
N ARG A 250 8.53 3.89 -11.34
CA ARG A 250 7.32 3.10 -11.06
C ARG A 250 6.07 3.83 -11.52
N MET A 251 5.04 3.10 -11.90
CA MET A 251 3.79 3.69 -12.37
C MET A 251 2.92 4.19 -11.22
N ALA A 252 2.17 5.26 -11.48
CA ALA A 252 0.95 5.63 -10.77
C ALA A 252 -0.20 5.66 -11.77
N TRP A 253 -1.44 5.47 -11.31
CA TRP A 253 -2.59 5.30 -12.18
C TRP A 253 -3.73 6.22 -11.78
N VAL A 254 -4.33 6.89 -12.76
CA VAL A 254 -5.66 7.46 -12.58
C VAL A 254 -6.65 6.30 -12.56
N ILE A 255 -7.26 6.06 -11.39
CA ILE A 255 -8.16 4.94 -11.16
C ILE A 255 -9.64 5.32 -11.23
N GLY A 256 -9.96 6.62 -11.30
CA GLY A 256 -11.33 7.10 -11.32
C GLY A 256 -11.43 8.60 -11.05
N THR A 257 -12.60 9.04 -10.60
CA THR A 257 -12.98 10.46 -10.47
C THR A 257 -13.69 10.75 -9.16
N VAL A 258 -13.75 12.03 -8.81
CA VAL A 258 -14.57 12.57 -7.73
C VAL A 258 -15.75 13.32 -8.36
N GLU A 259 -16.97 12.97 -7.98
CA GLU A 259 -18.20 13.54 -8.53
C GLU A 259 -19.07 14.12 -7.41
N PRO A 260 -20.01 15.05 -7.69
CA PRO A 260 -21.00 15.46 -6.69
C PRO A 260 -21.78 14.24 -6.16
N GLY A 261 -21.95 14.14 -4.85
CA GLY A 261 -22.40 12.90 -4.22
C GLY A 261 -22.75 13.02 -2.75
N LYS A 262 -22.86 11.88 -2.06
CA LYS A 262 -23.27 11.78 -0.65
C LYS A 262 -22.16 11.26 0.26
N ARG A 263 -20.88 11.53 -0.10
CA ARG A 263 -19.71 11.09 0.68
C ARG A 263 -19.56 9.57 0.72
N GLY A 264 -19.83 8.92 -0.42
CA GLY A 264 -19.72 7.48 -0.62
C GLY A 264 -18.71 7.08 -1.71
N VAL A 265 -18.62 5.78 -1.96
CA VAL A 265 -17.78 5.20 -3.02
C VAL A 265 -18.63 4.36 -3.96
N LYS A 266 -18.45 4.57 -5.27
CA LYS A 266 -19.07 3.76 -6.31
C LYS A 266 -17.97 3.00 -7.06
N MET A 267 -18.06 1.68 -7.02
CA MET A 267 -17.25 0.82 -7.90
C MET A 267 -17.97 0.68 -9.24
N ASN A 268 -17.25 0.87 -10.35
CA ASN A 268 -17.78 0.59 -11.67
C ASN A 268 -18.14 -0.91 -11.78
N PRO A 269 -19.37 -1.29 -12.16
CA PRO A 269 -19.74 -2.69 -12.35
C PRO A 269 -18.86 -3.44 -13.36
N ASN A 270 -18.27 -2.70 -14.31
CA ASN A 270 -17.36 -3.20 -15.33
C ASN A 270 -15.94 -2.64 -15.12
N VAL A 271 -15.49 -2.59 -13.85
CA VAL A 271 -14.17 -2.06 -13.48
C VAL A 271 -13.07 -2.65 -14.38
N LYS A 272 -12.24 -1.77 -14.95
CA LYS A 272 -11.14 -2.14 -15.84
C LYS A 272 -9.96 -2.64 -15.00
N PHE A 273 -9.36 -3.76 -15.43
CA PHE A 273 -8.14 -4.26 -14.81
C PHE A 273 -6.92 -3.84 -15.63
N LEU A 274 -5.89 -3.35 -14.93
CA LEU A 274 -4.56 -3.16 -15.50
C LEU A 274 -3.64 -4.18 -14.82
N SER A 275 -3.12 -5.13 -15.59
CA SER A 275 -2.06 -6.02 -15.09
C SER A 275 -0.78 -5.22 -14.96
N VAL A 276 -0.14 -5.31 -13.80
CA VAL A 276 1.10 -4.60 -13.48
C VAL A 276 2.24 -5.60 -13.33
N ASP A 277 3.15 -5.51 -14.30
CA ASP A 277 4.41 -6.23 -14.35
C ASP A 277 5.48 -5.20 -13.93
N GLU A 278 5.89 -5.16 -12.66
CA GLU A 278 6.95 -4.20 -12.27
C GLU A 278 8.32 -4.80 -12.66
N SER A 279 8.77 -4.49 -13.89
CA SER A 279 10.18 -4.56 -14.29
C SER A 279 10.97 -3.40 -13.67
#